data_AF-A0AAI9ST63-F1
#
_entry.id   AF-A0AAI9ST63-F1
#
_cell.length_a   1.000
_cell.length_b   1.000
_cell.length_c   1.000
_cell.angle_alpha   90.00
_cell.angle_beta   90.00
_cell.angle_gamma   90.00
#
_symmetry.space_group_name_H-M   'P 1'
#
loop_
_entity.id
_entity.type
_entity.pdbx_description
1 polymer ?
#
loop_
_entity_poly.entity_id
_entity_poly.type
_entity_poly.pdbx_seq_one_letter_code
_entity_poly.pdbx_strand_id
1 'polypeptide(L)'
;MRIKSAIEYRIATDYDIIEISSEDDDEVEILEFRKITQDLINSTDHEQQPQSQQEKQSNSGHKVTKKLSDIQCPICFDIVENATTTTCGHIFCLQCIEQSISSSRARGQANMPRGKGLCPLCRKVVSFKETIILKLKKADTVFREPK
;
A
#
# COMPACT_ATOMS: atom_id res chain seq x y z
N MET A 1 -49.10 23.00 37.45
CA MET A 1 -48.57 23.38 36.13
C MET A 1 -47.73 22.23 35.57
N ARG A 2 -48.11 21.76 34.37
CA ARG A 2 -47.35 21.06 33.31
C ARG A 2 -46.44 19.87 33.68
N ILE A 3 -46.96 18.63 33.54
CA ILE A 3 -46.79 17.65 32.42
C ILE A 3 -45.62 16.66 32.68
N LYS A 4 -45.99 15.37 32.75
CA LYS A 4 -45.13 14.17 32.70
C LYS A 4 -44.61 13.94 31.28
N SER A 5 -43.40 13.40 31.11
CA SER A 5 -43.16 12.32 30.12
C SER A 5 -41.81 11.63 30.32
N ALA A 6 -41.87 10.31 30.49
CA ALA A 6 -40.83 9.39 30.08
C ALA A 6 -40.70 9.42 28.54
N ILE A 7 -39.48 9.27 28.02
CA ILE A 7 -39.24 8.70 26.70
C ILE A 7 -38.11 7.68 26.85
N GLU A 8 -38.53 6.44 27.01
CA GLU A 8 -37.80 5.29 26.47
C GLU A 8 -37.61 5.52 24.97
N TYR A 9 -36.40 5.28 24.47
CA TYR A 9 -36.25 4.90 23.07
C TYR A 9 -35.31 3.72 22.96
N ARG A 10 -35.94 2.54 23.02
CA ARG A 10 -35.40 1.30 22.45
C ARG A 10 -35.69 1.36 20.95
N ILE A 11 -34.63 1.34 20.14
CA ILE A 11 -34.59 0.68 18.83
C ILE A 11 -33.26 -0.07 18.88
N ALA A 12 -33.24 -1.36 19.25
CA ALA A 12 -33.57 -2.48 18.37
C ALA A 12 -32.70 -2.46 17.10
N THR A 13 -31.41 -2.75 17.26
CA THR A 13 -30.70 -3.47 16.21
C THR A 13 -30.66 -4.92 16.64
N ASP A 14 -31.47 -5.76 16.00
CA ASP A 14 -31.27 -7.21 15.89
C ASP A 14 -29.89 -7.48 15.27
N TYR A 15 -28.84 -7.28 16.06
CA TYR A 15 -27.58 -7.91 15.80
C TYR A 15 -27.37 -8.85 16.96
N ASP A 16 -27.54 -10.14 16.66
CA ASP A 16 -26.97 -11.20 17.46
C ASP A 16 -25.55 -10.76 17.82
N ILE A 17 -25.30 -10.55 19.12
CA ILE A 17 -23.94 -10.58 19.64
C ILE A 17 -23.51 -12.03 19.40
N ILE A 18 -22.90 -12.28 18.25
CA ILE A 18 -22.24 -13.55 18.02
C ILE A 18 -21.04 -13.53 18.95
N GLU A 19 -21.17 -14.19 20.10
CA GLU A 19 -19.99 -14.73 20.78
C GLU A 19 -19.34 -15.70 19.80
N ILE A 20 -18.38 -15.20 19.05
CA ILE A 20 -17.46 -16.04 18.28
C ILE A 20 -16.47 -16.58 19.30
N SER A 21 -16.87 -17.63 20.01
CA SER A 21 -15.93 -18.61 20.49
C SER A 21 -15.51 -19.46 19.29
N SER A 22 -14.40 -19.09 18.66
CA SER A 22 -13.66 -19.99 17.77
C SER A 22 -12.22 -20.01 18.24
N GLU A 23 -11.93 -21.04 19.03
CA GLU A 23 -10.60 -21.57 19.25
C GLU A 23 -9.95 -21.82 17.88
N ASP A 24 -8.76 -21.26 17.70
CA ASP A 24 -7.69 -21.70 16.81
C ASP A 24 -8.03 -21.88 15.31
N ASP A 25 -8.08 -20.80 14.51
CA ASP A 25 -7.84 -20.88 13.05
C ASP A 25 -7.33 -19.56 12.41
N ASP A 26 -7.72 -18.38 12.90
CA ASP A 26 -7.28 -17.08 12.32
C ASP A 26 -5.81 -16.71 12.61
N GLU A 27 -5.19 -17.35 13.60
CA GLU A 27 -3.80 -17.05 13.96
C GLU A 27 -2.82 -17.68 12.94
N VAL A 28 -3.16 -18.85 12.39
CA VAL A 28 -2.28 -19.65 11.54
C VAL A 28 -2.07 -18.99 10.17
N GLU A 29 -3.12 -18.44 9.54
CA GLU A 29 -2.99 -17.78 8.22
C GLU A 29 -2.15 -16.49 8.32
N ILE A 30 -2.31 -15.72 9.38
CA ILE A 30 -1.52 -14.50 9.61
C ILE A 30 -0.07 -14.86 9.95
N LEU A 31 0.16 -15.94 10.71
CA LEU A 31 1.51 -16.45 11.00
C LEU A 31 2.19 -17.01 9.74
N GLU A 32 1.46 -17.73 8.88
CA GLU A 32 1.98 -18.29 7.62
C GLU A 32 2.30 -17.18 6.61
N PHE A 33 1.40 -16.20 6.45
CA PHE A 33 1.65 -15.01 5.62
C PHE A 33 2.89 -14.23 6.10
N ARG A 34 3.04 -14.06 7.41
CA ARG A 34 4.23 -13.43 8.02
C ARG A 34 5.50 -14.23 7.73
N LYS A 35 5.44 -15.56 7.82
CA LYS A 35 6.59 -16.45 7.54
C LYS A 35 7.02 -16.38 6.08
N ILE A 36 6.07 -16.49 5.14
CA ILE A 36 6.34 -16.37 3.70
C ILE A 36 6.98 -15.02 3.39
N THR A 37 6.43 -13.94 3.94
CA THR A 37 6.98 -12.59 3.74
C THR A 37 8.38 -12.47 4.34
N GLN A 38 8.63 -13.04 5.51
CA GLN A 38 9.93 -13.01 6.18
C GLN A 38 10.99 -13.82 5.41
N ASP A 39 10.63 -14.98 4.88
CA ASP A 39 11.53 -15.83 4.09
C ASP A 39 11.92 -15.14 2.76
N LEU A 40 10.98 -14.41 2.14
CA LEU A 40 11.26 -13.57 0.97
C LEU A 40 12.22 -12.42 1.26
N ILE A 41 12.19 -11.86 2.48
CA ILE A 41 13.10 -10.79 2.89
C ILE A 41 14.49 -11.38 3.21
N ASN A 42 14.56 -12.45 4.01
CA ASN A 42 15.81 -13.03 4.52
C ASN A 42 16.66 -13.70 3.43
N SER A 43 16.05 -14.18 2.34
CA SER A 43 16.78 -14.80 1.23
C SER A 43 17.69 -13.83 0.44
N THR A 44 17.64 -12.53 0.75
CA THR A 44 18.41 -11.48 0.07
C THR A 44 19.70 -11.03 0.79
N ASP A 45 19.95 -11.48 2.03
CA ASP A 45 21.06 -10.97 2.86
C ASP A 45 22.40 -11.76 2.74
N HIS A 46 22.49 -12.79 1.89
CA HIS A 46 23.76 -13.49 1.63
C HIS A 46 24.61 -12.82 0.53
N GLU A 47 25.13 -11.62 0.80
CA GLU A 47 26.26 -11.07 0.06
C GLU A 47 27.58 -11.38 0.79
N GLN A 48 28.36 -12.33 0.25
CA GLN A 48 29.82 -12.37 0.41
C GLN A 48 30.50 -12.70 -0.93
N GLN A 49 30.78 -11.64 -1.71
CA GLN A 49 31.92 -11.38 -2.63
C GLN A 49 32.27 -12.40 -3.77
N PRO A 50 33.26 -12.11 -4.66
CA PRO A 50 33.25 -11.14 -5.76
C PRO A 50 33.61 -11.81 -7.12
N GLN A 51 32.98 -11.49 -8.26
CA GLN A 51 33.60 -11.82 -9.57
C GLN A 51 33.00 -11.11 -10.81
N SER A 52 33.89 -10.35 -11.47
CA SER A 52 34.11 -10.16 -12.91
C SER A 52 32.93 -10.10 -13.91
N GLN A 53 32.84 -8.93 -14.55
CA GLN A 53 32.45 -8.63 -15.94
C GLN A 53 32.03 -9.83 -16.80
N GLN A 54 30.76 -9.89 -17.22
CA GLN A 54 30.35 -10.01 -18.63
C GLN A 54 28.82 -9.95 -18.78
N GLU A 55 28.38 -9.06 -19.66
CA GLU A 55 26.99 -8.78 -20.01
C GLU A 55 26.36 -9.94 -20.78
N LYS A 56 25.29 -10.54 -20.25
CA LYS A 56 24.25 -11.22 -21.06
C LYS A 56 22.87 -10.95 -20.48
N GLN A 57 22.06 -10.24 -21.26
CA GLN A 57 20.69 -9.85 -20.97
C GLN A 57 19.77 -11.08 -21.09
N SER A 58 19.50 -11.72 -19.97
CA SER A 58 18.30 -12.53 -19.76
C SER A 58 17.64 -12.01 -18.49
N ASN A 59 16.64 -11.14 -18.65
CA ASN A 59 16.00 -10.44 -17.52
C ASN A 59 15.03 -11.38 -16.77
N SER A 60 15.58 -12.41 -16.14
CA SER A 60 14.92 -13.16 -15.07
C SER A 60 15.38 -12.54 -13.75
N GLY A 61 14.98 -11.28 -13.54
CA GLY A 61 15.51 -10.42 -12.50
C GLY A 61 15.01 -10.80 -11.11
N HIS A 62 15.95 -11.34 -10.31
CA HIS A 62 15.92 -11.48 -8.87
C HIS A 62 15.15 -10.33 -8.19
N LYS A 63 14.00 -10.64 -7.57
CA LYS A 63 13.05 -9.65 -7.05
C LYS A 63 13.51 -9.15 -5.67
N VAL A 64 14.45 -8.20 -5.66
CA VAL A 64 14.90 -7.50 -4.44
C VAL A 64 13.71 -6.76 -3.82
N THR A 65 13.27 -7.16 -2.63
CA THR A 65 12.24 -6.45 -1.86
C THR A 65 12.88 -5.28 -1.11
N LYS A 66 12.73 -4.06 -1.62
CA LYS A 66 13.19 -2.84 -0.92
C LYS A 66 12.24 -2.47 0.21
N LYS A 67 12.76 -1.90 1.31
CA LYS A 67 11.89 -1.28 2.33
C LYS A 67 11.13 -0.13 1.69
N LEU A 68 9.89 0.10 2.13
CA LEU A 68 9.08 1.23 1.63
C LEU A 68 9.76 2.58 1.87
N SER A 69 10.57 2.70 2.93
CA SER A 69 11.41 3.88 3.21
C SER A 69 12.47 4.16 2.16
N ASP A 70 12.82 3.15 1.36
CA ASP A 70 13.93 3.18 0.42
C ASP A 70 13.41 3.22 -1.04
N ILE A 71 12.09 3.36 -1.22
CA ILE A 71 11.49 3.53 -2.54
C ILE A 71 11.70 4.96 -3.01
N GLN A 72 12.25 5.09 -4.21
CA GLN A 72 12.39 6.36 -4.92
C GLN A 72 11.20 6.60 -5.85
N CYS A 73 10.73 7.85 -5.91
CA CYS A 73 9.69 8.25 -6.83
C CYS A 73 10.27 8.33 -8.25
N PRO A 74 9.67 7.67 -9.25
CA PRO A 74 10.18 7.69 -10.63
C PRO A 74 9.94 9.03 -11.36
N ILE A 75 9.31 10.02 -10.70
CA ILE A 75 9.06 11.35 -11.27
C ILE A 75 10.14 12.34 -10.81
N CYS A 76 10.37 12.45 -9.49
CA CYS A 76 11.36 13.37 -8.93
C CYS A 76 12.72 12.71 -8.61
N PHE A 77 12.81 11.38 -8.65
CA PHE A 77 13.99 10.58 -8.32
C PHE A 77 14.48 10.65 -6.87
N ASP A 78 13.70 11.29 -5.98
CA ASP A 78 13.92 11.32 -4.53
C ASP A 78 13.14 10.22 -3.80
N ILE A 79 13.40 10.04 -2.50
CA ILE A 79 12.60 9.16 -1.63
C ILE A 79 11.13 9.58 -1.69
N VAL A 80 10.23 8.60 -1.77
CA VAL A 80 8.80 8.87 -1.86
C VAL A 80 8.27 9.54 -0.59
N GLU A 81 7.83 10.80 -0.73
CA GLU A 81 7.10 11.52 0.31
C GLU A 81 5.58 11.37 0.11
N ASN A 82 4.85 11.03 1.19
CA ASN A 82 3.42 10.74 1.14
C ASN A 82 3.10 9.71 0.04
N ALA A 83 3.65 8.50 0.20
CA ALA A 83 3.54 7.43 -0.79
C ALA A 83 2.10 7.22 -1.24
N THR A 84 1.87 7.45 -2.52
CA THR A 84 0.54 7.43 -3.13
C THR A 84 0.53 6.39 -4.23
N THR A 85 -0.36 5.41 -4.10
CA THR A 85 -0.56 4.39 -5.13
C THR A 85 -1.71 4.76 -6.06
N THR A 86 -1.54 4.43 -7.33
CA THR A 86 -2.58 4.57 -8.36
C THR A 86 -3.40 3.28 -8.48
N THR A 87 -4.56 3.32 -9.13
CA THR A 87 -5.39 2.13 -9.39
C THR A 87 -4.68 1.04 -10.21
N CYS A 88 -3.57 1.38 -10.88
CA CYS A 88 -2.72 0.42 -11.57
C CYS A 88 -1.59 -0.18 -10.70
N GLY A 89 -1.50 0.20 -9.41
CA GLY A 89 -0.55 -0.35 -8.44
C GLY A 89 0.82 0.35 -8.37
N HIS A 90 1.06 1.38 -9.18
CA HIS A 90 2.32 2.12 -9.17
C HIS A 90 2.32 3.24 -8.12
N ILE A 91 3.48 3.43 -7.46
CA ILE A 91 3.66 4.32 -6.32
C ILE A 91 4.48 5.56 -6.71
N PHE A 92 4.06 6.73 -6.23
CA PHE A 92 4.71 8.02 -6.46
C PHE A 92 4.57 8.91 -5.21
N CYS A 93 5.25 10.07 -5.17
CA CYS A 93 4.90 11.12 -4.23
C CYS A 93 3.50 11.67 -4.57
N LEU A 94 2.73 12.05 -3.56
CA LEU A 94 1.39 12.64 -3.73
C LEU A 94 1.39 13.80 -4.74
N GLN A 95 2.27 14.79 -4.51
CA GLN A 95 2.36 15.97 -5.36
C GLN A 95 2.81 15.63 -6.79
N CYS A 96 3.72 14.67 -6.94
CA CYS A 96 4.23 14.28 -8.26
C CYS A 96 3.15 13.63 -9.12
N ILE A 97 2.34 12.72 -8.55
CA ILE A 97 1.26 12.09 -9.32
C ILE A 97 0.12 13.06 -9.61
N GLU A 98 -0.21 13.95 -8.67
CA GLU A 98 -1.19 15.02 -8.88
C GLU A 98 -0.83 15.93 -10.05
N GLN A 99 0.41 16.41 -10.08
CA GLN A 99 0.94 17.25 -11.16
C GLN A 99 0.98 16.49 -12.47
N SER A 100 1.47 15.24 -12.48
CA SER A 100 1.53 14.42 -13.69
C SER A 100 0.14 14.24 -14.33
N ILE A 101 -0.87 13.90 -13.52
CA ILE A 101 -2.26 13.76 -13.98
C ILE A 101 -2.78 15.09 -14.51
N SER A 102 -2.54 16.19 -13.81
CA SER A 102 -3.01 17.53 -14.19
C SER A 102 -2.37 18.03 -15.49
N SER A 103 -1.07 17.80 -15.68
CA SER A 103 -0.29 18.22 -16.85
C SER A 103 -0.50 17.34 -18.08
N SER A 104 -0.98 16.10 -17.93
CA SER A 104 -1.26 15.21 -19.07
C SER A 104 -2.26 15.81 -20.06
N ARG A 105 -3.17 16.64 -19.54
CA ARG A 105 -4.18 17.39 -20.28
C ARG A 105 -3.61 18.62 -21.00
N ALA A 106 -2.66 19.31 -20.36
CA ALA A 106 -2.02 20.51 -20.92
C ALA A 106 -1.14 20.19 -22.14
N ARG A 107 -0.61 18.97 -22.23
CA ARG A 107 0.29 18.53 -23.31
C ARG A 107 -0.43 17.82 -24.47
N GLY A 108 -1.76 17.82 -24.50
CA GLY A 108 -2.53 17.15 -25.56
C GLY A 108 -2.36 15.64 -25.62
N GLN A 109 -1.76 15.02 -24.60
CA GLN A 109 -1.49 13.58 -24.57
C GLN A 109 -2.75 12.74 -24.33
N ALA A 110 -3.82 13.35 -23.81
CA ALA A 110 -5.11 12.71 -23.66
C ALA A 110 -6.24 13.75 -23.64
N ASN A 111 -7.27 13.55 -24.46
CA ASN A 111 -8.55 14.27 -24.40
C ASN A 111 -9.38 13.77 -23.20
N MET A 112 -8.83 13.92 -21.99
CA MET A 112 -9.41 13.33 -20.78
C MET A 112 -10.11 14.38 -19.91
N PRO A 113 -11.18 14.01 -19.16
CA PRO A 113 -11.78 14.88 -18.16
C PRO A 113 -10.77 15.36 -17.10
N ARG A 114 -11.07 16.48 -16.42
CA ARG A 114 -10.24 16.98 -15.32
C ARG A 114 -10.09 15.91 -14.23
N GLY A 115 -8.88 15.81 -13.66
CA GLY A 115 -8.57 14.84 -12.61
C GLY A 115 -8.30 13.42 -13.10
N LYS A 116 -8.31 13.17 -14.41
CA LYS A 116 -7.88 11.91 -15.01
C LYS A 116 -6.68 12.13 -15.93
N GLY A 117 -5.77 11.16 -15.96
CA GLY A 117 -4.54 11.21 -16.73
C GLY A 117 -3.93 9.83 -16.92
N LEU A 118 -2.70 9.78 -17.41
CA LEU A 118 -1.97 8.52 -17.63
C LEU A 118 -0.95 8.30 -16.52
N CYS A 119 -0.81 7.04 -16.06
CA CYS A 119 0.25 6.64 -15.15
C CYS A 119 1.63 6.77 -15.83
N PRO A 120 2.62 7.46 -15.23
CA PRO A 120 3.95 7.62 -15.81
C PRO A 120 4.73 6.32 -16.08
N LEU A 121 4.45 5.26 -15.32
CA LEU A 121 5.16 3.98 -15.45
C LEU A 121 4.56 3.04 -16.49
N CYS A 122 3.22 2.94 -16.55
CA CYS A 122 2.55 1.94 -17.40
C CYS A 122 1.53 2.52 -18.39
N ARG A 123 1.35 3.85 -18.42
CA ARG A 123 0.41 4.58 -19.27
C ARG A 123 -1.06 4.17 -19.15
N LYS A 124 -1.44 3.35 -18.17
CA LYS A 124 -2.86 3.09 -17.86
C LYS A 124 -3.54 4.39 -17.42
N VAL A 125 -4.82 4.51 -17.76
CA VAL A 125 -5.65 5.63 -17.32
C VAL A 125 -5.85 5.54 -15.81
N VAL A 126 -5.57 6.63 -15.11
CA VAL A 126 -5.72 6.76 -13.66
C VAL A 126 -6.47 8.04 -13.32
N SER A 127 -7.26 8.00 -12.26
CA SER A 127 -7.97 9.15 -11.71
C SER A 127 -7.30 9.57 -10.41
N PHE A 128 -7.03 10.86 -10.22
CA PHE A 128 -6.41 11.36 -8.99
C PHE A 128 -7.30 11.05 -7.76
N LYS A 129 -8.62 11.13 -7.92
CA LYS A 129 -9.60 10.81 -6.85
C LYS A 129 -9.57 9.34 -6.40
N GLU A 130 -9.05 8.45 -7.23
CA GLU A 130 -8.97 7.01 -6.96
C GLU A 130 -7.57 6.62 -6.46
N THR A 131 -6.66 7.58 -6.29
CA THR A 131 -5.36 7.32 -5.68
C THR A 131 -5.50 7.14 -4.17
N ILE A 132 -4.64 6.29 -3.61
CA ILE A 132 -4.66 5.96 -2.18
C ILE A 132 -3.32 6.36 -1.59
N ILE A 133 -3.35 7.21 -0.56
CA ILE A 133 -2.18 7.54 0.24
C ILE A 133 -1.94 6.39 1.23
N LEU A 134 -0.76 5.79 1.18
CA LEU A 134 -0.35 4.72 2.07
C LEU A 134 0.07 5.33 3.41
N LYS A 135 -0.72 5.08 4.46
CA LYS A 135 -0.36 5.37 5.85
C LYS A 135 -0.12 4.05 6.58
N LEU A 136 1.13 3.77 6.90
CA LEU A 136 1.54 2.53 7.55
C LEU A 136 2.14 2.86 8.91
N LYS A 137 1.72 2.15 9.95
CA LYS A 137 2.38 2.21 11.25
C LYS A 137 3.63 1.34 11.17
N LYS A 138 4.79 1.89 11.56
CA LYS A 138 5.99 1.06 11.76
C LYS A 138 5.65 0.03 12.83
N ALA A 139 5.80 -1.25 12.52
CA ALA A 139 5.66 -2.29 13.54
C ALA A 139 6.77 -2.07 14.58
N ASP A 140 6.39 -2.04 15.86
CA ASP A 140 7.37 -2.08 16.94
C ASP A 140 7.95 -3.49 16.94
N THR A 141 9.16 -3.67 16.41
CA THR A 141 9.84 -4.97 16.34
C THR A 141 10.32 -5.47 17.71
N VAL A 142 9.78 -4.95 18.81
CA VAL A 142 10.04 -5.48 20.15
C VAL A 142 9.07 -6.63 20.37
N PHE A 143 9.43 -7.80 19.87
CA PHE A 143 8.80 -9.06 20.26
C PHE A 143 9.05 -9.24 21.76
N ARG A 144 8.04 -8.95 22.59
CA ARG A 144 8.06 -9.36 23.98
C ARG A 144 7.58 -10.80 23.99
N GLU A 145 8.44 -11.72 24.39
CA GLU A 145 8.04 -13.11 24.61
C GLU A 145 6.82 -13.12 25.56
N PRO A 146 5.77 -13.89 25.24
CA PRO A 146 4.69 -14.11 26.19
C PRO A 146 5.27 -14.74 27.46
N LYS A 147 4.91 -14.18 28.62
CA LYS A 147 5.23 -14.77 29.93
C LYS A 147 4.39 -16.02 30.19
#